data_AF-A0A8B2VD90-F1
#
_entry.id   AF-A0A8B2VD90-F1
#
_cell.length_a   1.000
_cell.length_b   1.000
_cell.length_c   1.000
_cell.angle_alpha   90.00
_cell.angle_beta   90.00
_cell.angle_gamma   90.00
#
_symmetry.space_group_name_H-M   'P 1'
#
loop_
_entity.id
_entity.type
_entity.pdbx_description
1 polymer ?
#
loop_
_entity_poly.entity_id
_entity_poly.type
_entity_poly.pdbx_seq_one_letter_code
_entity_poly.pdbx_strand_id
1 'polypeptide(L)' 'MRPMRQVHTTTDATGRRLTTRHVVRGHWTHQPYGPKRSLRRLQWVAPFIRGPEGSPFVGTDTVTVWRR' A
#
# COMPACT_ATOMS: atom_id res chain seq x y z
N MET A 1 18.21 -3.50 7.91
CA MET A 1 16.91 -2.82 7.68
C MET A 1 15.85 -3.86 7.41
N ARG A 2 14.61 -3.67 7.89
CA ARG A 2 13.48 -4.55 7.53
C ARG A 2 13.00 -4.22 6.11
N PRO A 3 12.81 -5.21 5.23
CA PRO A 3 12.25 -4.96 3.91
C PRO A 3 10.80 -4.48 4.03
N MET A 4 10.40 -3.61 3.11
CA MET A 4 9.04 -3.10 3.02
C MET A 4 8.08 -4.24 2.67
N ARG A 5 6.91 -4.30 3.31
CA ARG A 5 5.90 -5.32 3.02
C ARG A 5 5.51 -5.26 1.54
N GLN A 6 5.42 -6.41 0.87
CA GLN A 6 4.95 -6.54 -0.50
C GLN A 6 3.55 -7.17 -0.52
N VAL A 7 2.66 -6.61 -1.32
CA VAL A 7 1.30 -7.12 -1.54
C VAL A 7 1.15 -7.42 -3.02
N HIS A 8 1.14 -8.71 -3.34
CA HIS A 8 1.02 -9.19 -4.71
C HIS A 8 -0.44 -9.13 -5.14
N THR A 9 -0.75 -8.24 -6.08
CA THR A 9 -2.10 -8.14 -6.66
C THR A 9 -2.00 -7.89 -8.15
N THR A 10 -2.75 -8.68 -8.91
CA THR A 10 -2.79 -8.61 -10.38
C THR A 10 -3.80 -7.58 -10.86
N THR A 11 -4.79 -7.25 -10.04
CA THR A 11 -5.93 -6.41 -10.41
C THR A 11 -6.19 -5.39 -9.30
N ASP A 12 -6.63 -4.20 -9.66
CA ASP A 12 -7.06 -3.17 -8.72
C ASP A 12 -8.57 -3.28 -8.39
N ALA A 13 -9.04 -2.48 -7.43
CA ALA A 13 -10.44 -2.47 -6.98
C ALA A 13 -11.45 -2.18 -8.11
N THR A 14 -11.03 -1.54 -9.20
CA THR A 14 -11.86 -1.25 -10.38
C THR A 14 -11.87 -2.38 -11.42
N GLY A 15 -11.14 -3.47 -11.20
CA GLY A 15 -10.99 -4.56 -12.18
C GLY A 15 -9.88 -4.33 -13.21
N ARG A 16 -9.16 -3.20 -13.15
CA ARG A 16 -8.01 -2.93 -14.03
C ARG A 16 -6.83 -3.85 -13.69
N ARG A 17 -6.26 -4.51 -14.70
CA ARG A 17 -5.01 -5.28 -14.56
C ARG A 17 -3.82 -4.35 -14.32
N LEU A 18 -3.08 -4.62 -13.25
CA LEU A 18 -1.85 -3.93 -12.91
C LEU A 18 -0.68 -4.54 -13.70
N THR A 19 0.23 -3.69 -14.17
CA THR A 19 1.43 -4.10 -14.92
C THR A 19 2.73 -3.70 -14.21
N THR A 20 2.64 -2.90 -13.15
CA THR A 20 3.76 -2.34 -12.41
C THR A 20 3.55 -2.45 -10.90
N ARG A 21 4.66 -2.36 -10.16
CA ARG A 21 4.67 -2.21 -8.71
C ARG A 21 4.87 -0.75 -8.32
N HIS A 22 4.17 -0.29 -7.29
CA HIS A 22 4.29 1.08 -6.77
C HIS A 22 4.19 1.09 -5.24
N VAL A 23 4.71 2.16 -4.62
CA VAL A 23 4.61 2.38 -3.17
C VAL A 23 3.24 2.95 -2.83
N VAL A 24 2.54 2.28 -1.93
CA VAL A 24 1.40 2.84 -1.20
C VAL A 24 1.93 3.54 0.04
N ARG A 25 1.69 4.85 0.14
CA ARG A 25 2.10 5.66 1.29
C ARG A 25 1.40 5.19 2.57
N GLY A 26 2.08 5.42 3.69
CA GLY A 26 1.50 5.13 5.00
C GLY A 26 0.29 6.01 5.25
N HIS A 27 -0.74 5.44 5.87
CA HIS A 27 -1.99 6.13 6.13
C HIS A 27 -2.66 5.59 7.39
N TRP A 28 -3.48 6.44 8.02
CA TRP A 28 -4.40 6.01 9.06
C TRP A 28 -5.63 5.37 8.43
N THR A 29 -6.11 4.28 9.03
CA THR A 29 -7.35 3.62 8.62
C THR A 29 -8.14 3.14 9.82
N HIS A 30 -9.45 3.03 9.68
CA HIS A 30 -10.32 2.35 10.63
C HIS A 30 -10.33 0.85 10.34
N GLN A 31 -9.35 0.12 10.87
CA GLN A 31 -9.16 -1.30 10.57
C GLN A 31 -10.28 -2.15 11.19
N PRO A 32 -10.98 -2.99 10.40
CA PRO A 32 -11.93 -3.96 10.91
C PRO A 32 -11.27 -5.00 11.83
N TYR A 33 -11.91 -5.28 12.98
CA TYR A 33 -11.49 -6.34 13.92
C TYR A 33 -12.68 -6.91 14.71
N GLY A 34 -12.42 -7.89 15.58
CA GLY A 34 -13.44 -8.56 16.41
C GLY A 34 -14.24 -9.63 15.64
N PRO A 35 -15.23 -10.27 16.32
CA PRO A 35 -16.06 -11.30 15.71
C PRO A 35 -16.72 -10.81 14.43
N LYS A 36 -16.54 -11.54 13.32
CA LYS A 36 -17.05 -11.18 11.99
C LYS A 36 -16.68 -9.77 11.53
N ARG A 37 -15.56 -9.19 12.01
CA ARG A 37 -15.12 -7.83 11.68
C ARG A 37 -16.15 -6.76 12.11
N SER A 38 -16.85 -6.95 13.22
CA SER A 38 -17.90 -6.03 13.70
C SER A 38 -17.37 -4.71 14.28
N LEU A 39 -16.12 -4.65 14.71
CA LEU A 39 -15.53 -3.47 15.36
C LEU A 39 -14.54 -2.74 14.42
N ARG A 40 -14.22 -1.48 14.75
CA ARG A 40 -13.28 -0.62 14.01
C ARG A 40 -12.29 0.04 14.97
N ARG A 41 -11.00 -0.02 14.65
CA ARG A 41 -9.94 0.67 15.42
C ARG A 41 -9.15 1.60 14.51
N LEU A 42 -8.77 2.78 15.00
CA LEU A 42 -7.84 3.64 14.29
C LEU A 42 -6.44 3.03 14.33
N GLN A 43 -5.88 2.75 13.15
CA GLN A 43 -4.58 2.10 13.03
C GLN A 43 -3.77 2.71 11.89
N TRP A 44 -2.48 2.96 12.15
CA TRP A 44 -1.52 3.33 11.12
C TRP A 44 -1.10 2.09 10.34
N VAL A 45 -1.24 2.17 9.02
CA VAL A 45 -0.70 1.18 8.09
C VAL A 45 0.62 1.73 7.56
N ALA A 46 1.72 1.05 7.91
CA ALA A 46 3.04 1.36 7.38
C ALA A 46 3.04 1.27 5.84
N PRO A 47 3.85 2.08 5.15
CA PRO A 47 3.89 2.07 3.69
C PRO A 47 4.28 0.67 3.18
N PHE A 48 3.73 0.27 2.03
CA PHE A 48 3.98 -1.05 1.44
C PHE A 48 4.04 -0.98 -0.09
N ILE A 49 4.61 -2.00 -0.74
CA ILE A 49 4.65 -2.10 -2.21
C ILE A 49 3.44 -2.91 -2.67
N ARG A 50 2.71 -2.40 -3.66
CA ARG A 50 1.57 -3.08 -4.30
C ARG A 50 1.87 -3.31 -5.78
N GLY A 51 1.49 -4.47 -6.29
CA GLY A 51 1.51 -4.80 -7.73
C GLY A 51 1.81 -6.28 -7.96
N PRO A 52 1.81 -6.75 -9.21
CA PRO A 52 2.10 -8.15 -9.51
C PRO A 52 3.56 -8.47 -9.14
N GLU A 53 3.79 -9.72 -8.76
CA GLU A 53 5.13 -10.22 -8.49
C GLU A 53 6.00 -10.14 -9.75
N GLY A 54 7.27 -9.76 -9.59
CA GLY A 54 8.22 -9.62 -10.71
C GLY A 54 7.98 -8.43 -11.64
N SER A 55 6.87 -7.70 -11.53
CA SER A 55 6.61 -6.52 -12.37
C SER A 55 7.61 -5.38 -12.12
N PRO A 56 7.88 -4.52 -13.13
CA PRO A 56 8.73 -3.35 -12.95
C PRO A 56 8.23 -2.47 -11.80
N PHE A 57 9.17 -1.95 -11.00
CA PHE A 57 8.86 -1.03 -9.92
C PHE A 57 8.92 0.41 -10.44
N VAL A 58 7.81 1.14 -10.31
CA VAL A 58 7.75 2.55 -10.67
C VAL A 58 8.30 3.34 -9.50
N GLY A 59 9.58 3.70 -9.60
CA GLY A 59 10.15 4.77 -8.80
C GLY A 59 9.63 6.10 -9.32
N THR A 60 9.09 6.94 -8.44
CA THR A 60 8.80 8.34 -8.78
C THR A 60 10.01 9.18 -8.38
N ASP A 61 10.56 9.96 -9.32
CA ASP A 61 11.67 10.90 -9.04
C ASP A 61 11.24 12.11 -8.19
N THR A 62 9.96 12.19 -7.84
CA THR A 62 9.42 13.31 -7.06
C THR A 62 9.92 13.26 -5.62
N VAL A 63 10.82 14.19 -5.29
CA VAL A 63 11.28 14.46 -3.93
C VAL A 63 10.45 15.60 -3.33
N THR A 64 9.73 15.33 -2.23
CA THR A 64 9.04 16.38 -1.46
C THR A 64 9.97 16.89 -0.36
N VAL A 65 10.45 18.13 -0.50
CA VAL A 65 11.29 18.80 0.51
C VAL A 65 10.38 19.60 1.44
N TRP A 66 10.58 19.46 2.76
CA TRP A 66 9.87 20.28 3.75
C TRP A 66 10.36 21.73 3.65
N ARG A 67 9.44 22.67 3.43
CA ARG A 67 9.73 24.11 3.45
C ARG A 67 9.19 24.68 4.75
N ARG A 68 10.06 25.34 5.52
CA ARG A 68 9.73 26.03 6.77
C ARG A 68 9.10 27.40 6.51
#